data_AF-A0A0H5RWG8-F1
#
_entry.id   AF-A0A0H5RWG8-F1
#
_cell.length_a   1.000
_cell.length_b   1.000
_cell.length_c   1.000
_cell.angle_alpha   90.00
_cell.angle_beta   90.00
_cell.angle_gamma   90.00
#
_symmetry.space_group_name_H-M   'P 1'
#
loop_
_entity.id
_entity.type
_entity.pdbx_description
1 polymer ?
#
loop_
_entity_poly.entity_id
_entity_poly.type
_entity_poly.pdbx_seq_one_letter_code
_entity_poly.pdbx_strand_id
1 'polypeptide(L)'
;VYVGFSIAGMYGVALAALGFLGTLATCLAIDVYGPICDNAGGIAEMAELPAEVRDKTDALDAAGNTTAAIGKGFAIGSAALVSLALFGGFVTRIEETSINILSPITFAGLFMGAMLPYWFTAMTMKSVGVAAMEMVKEVKHQFATIPGLLE
;
A
#
# COMPACT_ATOMS: atom_id res chain seq x y z
N VAL A 1 17.06 -11.41 -2.08
CA VAL A 1 18.29 -10.57 -1.96
C VAL A 1 19.55 -11.40 -2.13
N TYR A 2 19.94 -12.25 -1.17
CA TYR A 2 21.22 -12.98 -1.18
C TYR A 2 21.49 -13.69 -2.51
N VAL A 3 20.58 -14.55 -2.97
CA VAL A 3 20.73 -15.31 -4.23
C VAL A 3 20.98 -14.40 -5.43
N GLY A 4 20.14 -13.36 -5.62
CA GLY A 4 20.30 -12.43 -6.74
C GLY A 4 21.62 -11.67 -6.69
N PHE A 5 22.04 -11.26 -5.48
CA PHE A 5 23.31 -10.58 -5.27
C PHE A 5 24.51 -11.49 -5.54
N SER A 6 24.47 -12.76 -5.11
CA SER A 6 25.56 -13.72 -5.35
C SER A 6 25.75 -14.07 -6.83
N ILE A 7 24.70 -14.01 -7.65
CA ILE A 7 24.77 -14.37 -9.07
C ILE A 7 25.25 -13.19 -9.93
N ALA A 8 24.71 -11.99 -9.70
CA ALA A 8 24.97 -10.83 -10.58
C ALA A 8 25.01 -9.49 -9.82
N GLY A 9 25.38 -9.50 -8.55
CA GLY A 9 25.48 -8.30 -7.72
C GLY A 9 24.18 -7.50 -7.67
N MET A 10 24.28 -6.17 -7.66
CA MET A 10 23.11 -5.28 -7.62
C MET A 10 22.23 -5.38 -8.87
N TYR A 11 22.81 -5.75 -10.01
CA TYR A 11 22.04 -6.01 -11.23
C TYR A 11 21.15 -7.25 -11.07
N GLY A 12 21.66 -8.32 -10.44
CA GLY A 12 20.87 -9.50 -10.10
C GLY A 12 19.74 -9.22 -9.10
N VAL A 13 19.96 -8.33 -8.13
CA VAL A 13 18.91 -7.85 -7.23
C VAL A 13 17.83 -7.05 -7.98
N ALA A 14 18.23 -6.19 -8.93
CA ALA A 14 17.31 -5.45 -9.78
C ALA A 14 16.45 -6.38 -10.66
N LEU A 15 17.08 -7.37 -11.29
CA LEU A 15 16.37 -8.39 -12.09
C LEU A 15 15.43 -9.24 -11.24
N ALA A 16 15.81 -9.57 -10.00
CA ALA A 16 14.91 -10.27 -9.08
C ALA A 16 13.67 -9.42 -8.77
N ALA A 17 13.81 -8.10 -8.64
CA ALA A 17 12.67 -7.20 -8.46
C ALA A 17 11.77 -7.16 -9.70
N LEU A 18 12.35 -7.14 -10.90
CA LEU A 18 11.61 -7.23 -12.16
C LEU A 18 10.87 -8.56 -12.27
N GLY A 19 11.50 -9.68 -11.92
CA GLY A 19 10.87 -11.00 -11.88
C GLY A 19 9.72 -11.07 -10.88
N PHE A 20 9.85 -10.42 -9.72
CA PHE A 20 8.79 -10.29 -8.72
C PHE A 20 7.55 -9.56 -9.25
N LEU A 21 7.74 -8.61 -10.18
CA LEU A 21 6.67 -7.91 -10.91
C LEU A 21 6.38 -8.51 -12.30
N GLY A 22 6.96 -9.67 -12.65
CA GLY A 22 6.80 -10.28 -13.96
C GLY A 22 5.35 -10.68 -14.28
N THR A 23 4.55 -10.92 -13.23
CA THR A 23 3.11 -11.22 -13.31
C THR A 23 2.24 -10.03 -12.91
N LEU A 24 2.75 -8.79 -13.06
CA LEU A 24 2.07 -7.57 -12.61
C LEU A 24 0.64 -7.45 -13.15
N ALA A 25 0.40 -7.82 -14.40
CA ALA A 25 -0.94 -7.77 -15.00
C ALA A 25 -1.96 -8.62 -14.21
N THR A 26 -1.59 -9.84 -13.81
CA THR A 26 -2.43 -10.71 -12.99
C THR A 26 -2.60 -10.15 -11.58
N CYS A 27 -1.52 -9.66 -10.97
CA CYS A 27 -1.58 -9.04 -9.63
C CYS A 27 -2.53 -7.84 -9.61
N LEU A 28 -2.47 -6.96 -10.63
CA LEU A 28 -3.37 -5.83 -10.74
C LEU A 28 -4.81 -6.27 -11.02
N ALA A 29 -5.02 -7.31 -11.84
CA ALA A 29 -6.36 -7.82 -12.10
C ALA A 29 -7.06 -8.31 -10.82
N ILE A 30 -6.34 -9.06 -9.97
CA ILE A 30 -6.92 -9.55 -8.70
C ILE A 30 -7.04 -8.45 -7.63
N ASP A 31 -6.19 -7.43 -7.65
CA ASP A 31 -6.26 -6.29 -6.73
C ASP A 31 -7.45 -5.38 -7.08
N VAL A 32 -7.56 -4.98 -8.35
CA VAL A 32 -8.66 -4.14 -8.86
C VAL A 32 -10.02 -4.83 -8.78
N TYR A 33 -10.05 -6.17 -8.82
CA TYR A 33 -11.27 -6.95 -8.57
C TYR A 33 -11.94 -6.59 -7.24
N GLY A 34 -11.18 -6.33 -6.17
CA GLY A 34 -11.75 -6.05 -4.84
C GLY A 34 -12.63 -4.79 -4.80
N PRO A 35 -12.10 -3.59 -5.16
CA PRO A 35 -12.88 -2.37 -5.21
C PRO A 35 -14.08 -2.41 -6.18
N ILE A 36 -14.03 -3.25 -7.21
CA ILE A 36 -15.19 -3.46 -8.10
C ILE A 36 -16.31 -4.19 -7.34
N CYS A 37 -15.97 -5.24 -6.59
CA CYS A 37 -16.93 -6.01 -5.80
C CYS A 37 -17.51 -5.22 -4.63
N ASP A 38 -16.70 -4.42 -3.93
CA ASP A 38 -17.15 -3.51 -2.87
C ASP A 38 -18.21 -2.53 -3.40
N ASN A 39 -17.92 -1.84 -4.52
CA ASN A 39 -18.88 -0.94 -5.15
C ASN A 39 -20.14 -1.65 -5.64
N ALA A 40 -20.02 -2.88 -6.16
CA ALA A 40 -21.18 -3.67 -6.54
C ALA A 40 -22.08 -3.99 -5.33
N GLY A 41 -21.49 -4.27 -4.16
CA GLY A 41 -22.21 -4.44 -2.91
C GLY A 41 -22.91 -3.16 -2.43
N GLY A 42 -22.21 -2.03 -2.50
CA GLY A 42 -22.81 -0.72 -2.19
C GLY A 42 -23.97 -0.37 -3.12
N ILE A 43 -23.86 -0.63 -4.43
CA ILE A 43 -24.95 -0.44 -5.39
C ILE A 43 -26.14 -1.36 -5.09
N ALA A 44 -25.88 -2.63 -4.74
CA ALA A 44 -26.93 -3.58 -4.39
C ALA A 44 -27.73 -3.12 -3.16
N GLU A 45 -27.05 -2.61 -2.14
CA GLU A 45 -27.67 -2.04 -0.94
C GLU A 45 -28.50 -0.79 -1.26
N MET A 46 -27.91 0.19 -1.97
CA MET A 46 -28.57 1.45 -2.31
C MET A 46 -29.75 1.28 -3.27
N ALA A 47 -29.79 0.20 -4.05
CA ALA A 47 -30.87 -0.12 -4.98
C ALA A 47 -31.91 -1.09 -4.40
N GLU A 48 -31.84 -1.41 -3.10
CA GLU A 48 -32.76 -2.32 -2.41
C GLU A 48 -32.92 -3.69 -3.11
N LEU A 49 -31.83 -4.22 -3.67
CA LEU A 49 -31.85 -5.53 -4.32
C LEU A 49 -32.07 -6.66 -3.30
N PRO A 50 -32.52 -7.85 -3.74
CA PRO A 50 -32.72 -8.98 -2.83
C PRO A 50 -31.45 -9.33 -2.05
N ALA A 51 -31.61 -9.73 -0.78
CA ALA A 51 -30.51 -10.06 0.13
C ALA A 51 -29.50 -11.07 -0.44
N GLU A 52 -29.96 -12.01 -1.28
CA GLU A 52 -29.08 -12.97 -1.98
C GLU A 52 -28.02 -12.28 -2.86
N VAL A 53 -28.32 -11.10 -3.43
CA VAL A 53 -27.35 -10.31 -4.21
C VAL A 53 -26.28 -9.74 -3.30
N ARG A 54 -26.67 -9.24 -2.11
CA ARG A 54 -25.75 -8.71 -1.10
C ARG A 54 -24.87 -9.80 -0.49
N ASP A 55 -25.44 -10.96 -0.16
CA ASP A 55 -24.70 -12.11 0.35
C ASP A 55 -23.60 -12.55 -0.64
N LYS A 56 -23.90 -12.51 -1.95
CA LYS A 56 -22.93 -12.81 -3.00
C LYS A 56 -21.86 -11.73 -3.11
N THR A 57 -22.21 -10.45 -3.13
CA THR A 57 -21.22 -9.36 -3.25
C THR A 57 -20.34 -9.26 -2.02
N ASP A 58 -20.85 -9.53 -0.82
CA ASP A 58 -20.07 -9.57 0.42
C ASP A 58 -19.04 -10.69 0.43
N ALA A 59 -19.39 -11.88 -0.09
CA ALA A 59 -18.43 -12.96 -0.26
C ALA A 59 -17.30 -12.58 -1.25
N LEU A 60 -17.65 -11.86 -2.32
CA LEU A 60 -16.69 -11.39 -3.31
C LEU A 60 -15.78 -10.26 -2.76
N ASP A 61 -16.34 -9.32 -2.00
CA ASP A 61 -15.60 -8.25 -1.33
C ASP A 61 -14.62 -8.80 -0.27
N ALA A 62 -15.05 -9.78 0.52
CA ALA A 62 -14.16 -10.45 1.47
C ALA A 62 -12.93 -11.07 0.78
N ALA A 63 -13.11 -11.67 -0.40
CA ALA A 63 -12.00 -12.14 -1.22
C ALA A 63 -11.13 -10.98 -1.75
N GLY A 64 -11.78 -9.89 -2.19
CA GLY A 64 -11.14 -8.65 -2.64
C GLY A 64 -10.23 -8.01 -1.58
N ASN A 65 -10.66 -8.00 -0.32
CA ASN A 65 -9.86 -7.50 0.80
C ASN A 65 -8.57 -8.32 0.99
N THR A 66 -8.62 -9.63 0.73
CA THR A 66 -7.44 -10.51 0.76
C THR A 66 -6.52 -10.23 -0.43
N THR A 67 -7.06 -10.08 -1.64
CA THR A 67 -6.23 -9.79 -2.82
C THR A 67 -5.58 -8.41 -2.76
N ALA A 68 -6.25 -7.42 -2.17
CA ALA A 68 -5.67 -6.10 -1.90
C ALA A 68 -4.49 -6.17 -0.92
N ALA A 69 -4.57 -7.02 0.10
CA ALA A 69 -3.45 -7.25 1.01
C ALA A 69 -2.27 -7.93 0.29
N ILE A 70 -2.53 -8.89 -0.60
CA ILE A 70 -1.51 -9.52 -1.45
C ILE A 70 -0.86 -8.47 -2.36
N GLY A 71 -1.65 -7.61 -3.02
CA GLY A 71 -1.16 -6.51 -3.86
C GLY A 71 -0.21 -5.57 -3.12
N LYS A 72 -0.57 -5.16 -1.89
CA LYS A 72 0.31 -4.38 -1.00
C LYS A 72 1.61 -5.12 -0.68
N GLY A 73 1.54 -6.42 -0.40
CA GLY A 73 2.74 -7.25 -0.19
C GLY A 73 3.66 -7.29 -1.41
N PHE A 74 3.08 -7.41 -2.62
CA PHE A 74 3.84 -7.37 -3.87
C PHE A 74 4.54 -6.03 -4.09
N ALA A 75 3.83 -4.93 -3.84
CA ALA A 75 4.37 -3.57 -3.95
C ALA A 75 5.51 -3.33 -2.95
N ILE A 76 5.35 -3.72 -1.68
CA ILE A 76 6.39 -3.55 -0.65
C ILE A 76 7.61 -4.42 -0.93
N GLY A 77 7.41 -5.69 -1.30
CA GLY A 77 8.50 -6.62 -1.59
C GLY A 77 9.35 -6.18 -2.78
N SER A 78 8.71 -5.78 -3.89
CA SER A 78 9.40 -5.24 -5.06
C SER A 78 10.11 -3.92 -4.75
N ALA A 79 9.46 -3.00 -4.03
CA ALA A 79 10.06 -1.74 -3.62
C ALA A 79 11.34 -1.97 -2.80
N ALA A 80 11.34 -2.89 -1.83
CA ALA A 80 12.53 -3.20 -1.05
C ALA A 80 13.71 -3.69 -1.91
N LEU A 81 13.44 -4.55 -2.90
CA LEU A 81 14.47 -5.05 -3.83
C LEU A 81 14.99 -3.94 -4.76
N VAL A 82 14.11 -3.15 -5.36
CA VAL A 82 14.49 -2.03 -6.23
C VAL A 82 15.26 -0.98 -5.44
N SER A 83 14.80 -0.61 -4.24
CA SER A 83 15.49 0.35 -3.37
C SER A 83 16.91 -0.09 -3.02
N LEU A 84 17.12 -1.39 -2.75
CA LEU A 84 18.47 -1.91 -2.51
C LEU A 84 19.36 -1.84 -3.75
N ALA A 85 18.82 -2.19 -4.93
CA ALA A 85 19.56 -2.10 -6.18
C ALA A 85 19.92 -0.64 -6.52
N LEU A 86 18.97 0.28 -6.37
CA LEU A 86 19.20 1.72 -6.55
C LEU A 86 20.18 2.27 -5.53
N PHE A 87 20.17 1.80 -4.29
CA PHE A 87 21.16 2.18 -3.29
C PHE A 87 22.57 1.76 -3.71
N GLY A 88 22.75 0.54 -4.23
CA GLY A 88 24.02 0.12 -4.80
C GLY A 88 24.46 0.97 -6.01
N GLY A 89 23.50 1.33 -6.88
CA GLY A 89 23.73 2.26 -7.99
C GLY A 89 24.14 3.66 -7.51
N PHE A 90 23.51 4.17 -6.46
CA PHE A 90 23.83 5.44 -5.83
C PHE A 90 25.26 5.45 -5.28
N VAL A 91 25.67 4.42 -4.54
CA VAL A 91 27.03 4.28 -3.98
C VAL A 91 28.08 4.28 -5.10
N THR A 92 27.82 3.53 -6.16
CA THR A 92 28.71 3.50 -7.34
C THR A 92 28.80 4.87 -8.00
N ARG A 93 27.67 5.59 -8.07
CA ARG A 93 27.58 6.90 -8.74
C ARG A 93 28.31 8.01 -7.99
N ILE A 94 28.39 7.93 -6.67
CA ILE A 94 29.15 8.87 -5.82
C ILE A 94 30.63 8.46 -5.67
N GLU A 95 31.06 7.42 -6.40
CA GLU A 95 32.45 6.91 -6.40
C GLU A 95 32.94 6.45 -5.01
N GLU A 96 32.00 6.07 -4.14
CA GLU A 96 32.29 5.48 -2.82
C GLU A 96 32.65 4.00 -2.98
N THR A 97 33.76 3.60 -2.35
CA THR A 97 34.24 2.20 -2.42
C THR A 97 33.65 1.33 -1.32
N SER A 98 33.20 1.92 -0.20
CA SER A 98 32.61 1.17 0.91
C SER A 98 31.73 2.04 1.80
N ILE A 99 30.62 1.48 2.27
CA ILE A 99 29.78 2.15 3.27
C ILE A 99 30.17 1.65 4.65
N ASN A 100 30.78 2.52 5.44
CA ASN A 100 31.04 2.24 6.85
C ASN A 100 29.85 2.68 7.72
N ILE A 101 29.08 1.72 8.24
CA ILE A 101 27.92 1.98 9.11
C ILE A 101 28.34 2.66 10.43
N LEU A 102 29.58 2.45 10.90
CA LEU A 102 30.09 3.05 12.13
C LEU A 102 30.60 4.49 11.94
N SER A 103 30.58 5.02 10.72
CA SER A 103 30.85 6.44 10.47
C SER A 103 29.77 7.29 11.15
N PRO A 104 30.12 8.35 11.90
CA PRO A 104 29.13 9.19 12.59
C PRO A 104 28.04 9.73 11.67
N ILE A 105 28.40 10.16 10.45
CA ILE A 105 27.45 10.71 9.48
C ILE A 105 26.52 9.61 8.95
N THR A 106 27.07 8.46 8.57
CA THR A 106 26.30 7.32 8.05
C THR A 106 25.34 6.77 9.12
N PHE A 107 25.81 6.65 10.36
CA PHE A 107 25.00 6.18 11.47
C PHE A 107 23.87 7.15 11.80
N ALA A 108 24.15 8.46 11.86
CA ALA A 108 23.11 9.48 12.02
C ALA A 108 22.09 9.45 10.88
N GLY A 109 22.55 9.29 9.63
CA GLY A 109 21.69 9.13 8.46
C GLY A 109 20.80 7.89 8.54
N LEU A 110 21.31 6.77 9.05
CA LEU A 110 20.52 5.54 9.25
C LEU A 110 19.38 5.77 10.25
N PHE A 111 19.65 6.41 11.39
CA PHE A 111 18.61 6.73 12.39
C PHE A 111 17.57 7.71 11.85
N MET A 112 18.01 8.79 11.20
CA MET A 112 17.08 9.74 10.58
C MET A 112 16.22 9.06 9.51
N GLY A 113 16.84 8.26 8.63
CA GLY A 113 16.15 7.50 7.59
C GLY A 113 15.12 6.52 8.14
N ALA A 114 15.46 5.79 9.21
CA ALA A 114 14.54 4.86 9.87
C ALA A 114 13.35 5.56 10.56
N MET A 115 13.50 6.84 10.93
CA MET A 115 12.43 7.65 11.51
C MET A 115 11.44 8.17 10.45
N LEU A 116 11.87 8.38 9.20
CA LEU A 116 11.03 8.96 8.15
C LEU A 116 9.69 8.23 7.92
N PRO A 117 9.61 6.89 7.87
CA PRO A 117 8.33 6.19 7.75
C PRO A 117 7.36 6.51 8.88
N TYR A 118 7.85 6.58 10.13
CA TYR A 118 7.02 6.93 11.29
C TYR A 118 6.49 8.35 11.19
N TRP A 119 7.34 9.30 10.78
CA TRP A 119 6.91 10.68 10.60
C TRP A 119 5.85 10.80 9.48
N PHE A 120 6.06 10.11 8.36
CA PHE A 120 5.08 10.04 7.27
C PHE A 120 3.75 9.42 7.72
N THR A 121 3.80 8.32 8.48
CA THR A 121 2.60 7.69 9.06
C THR A 121 1.88 8.63 10.04
N ALA A 122 2.61 9.36 10.88
CA ALA A 122 2.01 10.31 11.81
C ALA A 122 1.25 11.43 11.09
N MET A 123 1.82 11.97 10.00
CA MET A 123 1.16 12.99 9.19
C MET A 123 -0.11 12.45 8.52
N THR A 124 -0.02 11.29 7.86
CA THR A 124 -1.16 10.70 7.14
C THR A 124 -2.29 10.29 8.08
N MET A 125 -1.98 9.67 9.23
CA MET A 125 -2.98 9.29 10.22
C MET A 125 -3.66 10.51 10.87
N LYS A 126 -2.90 11.57 11.16
CA LYS A 126 -3.48 12.82 11.67
C LYS A 126 -4.43 13.45 10.64
N SER A 127 -4.05 13.50 9.37
CA SER A 127 -4.90 14.04 8.30
C SER A 127 -6.20 13.26 8.14
N VAL A 128 -6.15 11.92 8.14
CA VAL A 128 -7.36 11.08 8.10
C VAL A 128 -8.21 11.32 9.34
N GLY A 129 -7.62 11.42 10.53
CA GLY A 129 -8.34 11.68 11.77
C GLY A 129 -9.10 13.01 11.77
N VAL A 130 -8.49 14.09 11.27
CA VAL A 130 -9.17 15.39 11.15
C VAL A 130 -10.35 15.31 10.18
N ALA A 131 -10.15 14.76 8.98
CA ALA A 131 -11.20 14.62 7.97
C ALA A 131 -12.35 13.72 8.44
N ALA A 132 -12.03 12.60 9.11
CA ALA A 132 -13.04 11.70 9.66
C ALA A 132 -13.90 12.38 10.73
N MET A 133 -13.30 13.21 11.59
CA MET A 133 -14.05 13.97 12.61
C MET A 133 -14.98 15.01 12.00
N GLU A 134 -14.59 15.64 10.89
CA GLU A 134 -15.46 16.54 10.14
C GLU A 134 -16.61 15.77 9.48
N MET A 135 -16.33 14.63 8.85
CA MET A 135 -17.35 13.76 8.25
C MET A 135 -18.39 13.29 9.28
N VAL A 136 -17.95 12.86 10.47
CA VAL A 136 -18.87 12.43 11.54
C VAL A 136 -19.77 13.56 12.01
N LYS A 137 -19.23 14.79 12.12
CA LYS A 137 -20.04 15.96 12.50
C LYS A 137 -21.08 16.27 11.43
N GLU A 138 -20.70 16.19 10.16
CA GLU A 138 -21.59 16.46 9.03
C GLU A 138 -22.71 15.43 8.92
N VAL A 139 -22.39 14.13 8.99
CA VAL A 139 -23.40 13.06 8.98
C VAL A 139 -24.38 13.22 10.15
N LYS A 140 -23.88 13.54 11.35
CA LYS A 140 -24.74 13.83 12.51
C LYS A 140 -25.59 15.07 12.32
N HIS A 141 -25.06 16.10 11.67
CA HIS A 141 -25.81 17.31 11.36
C HIS A 141 -26.98 16.98 10.42
N GLN A 142 -26.73 16.29 9.31
CA GLN A 142 -27.77 15.92 8.35
C GLN A 142 -28.87 15.05 8.97
N PHE A 143 -28.51 14.02 9.75
CA PHE A 143 -29.50 13.21 10.46
C PHE A 143 -30.33 13.97 11.49
N ALA A 144 -29.79 15.06 12.07
CA ALA A 144 -30.49 15.86 13.07
C ALA A 144 -31.35 16.99 12.46
N THR A 145 -31.00 17.51 11.29
CA THR A 145 -31.60 18.73 10.73
C THR A 145 -32.45 18.51 9.49
N ILE A 146 -32.26 17.43 8.73
CA ILE A 146 -33.03 17.14 7.52
C ILE A 146 -34.23 16.25 7.89
N PRO A 147 -35.47 16.77 7.85
CA PRO A 147 -36.66 15.97 8.16
C PRO A 147 -36.84 14.86 7.11
N GLY A 148 -37.23 13.66 7.55
CA GLY A 148 -37.49 12.52 6.66
C GLY A 148 -36.26 11.73 6.18
N LEU A 149 -35.06 12.01 6.69
CA LEU A 149 -33.83 11.31 6.26
C LEU A 149 -33.63 9.92 6.90
N LEU A 150 -34.19 9.70 8.10
CA LEU A 150 -34.08 8.45 8.87
C LEU A 150 -35.36 7.60 8.82
N GLU A 151 -36.43 8.13 8.22
CA GLU A 151 -37.73 7.49 8.07
C GLU A 151 -37.70 6.50 6.90
#